data_AF-A0AAW1KIF5-F1
#
_entry.id   AF-A0AAW1KIF5-F1
#
_cell.length_a   1.000
_cell.length_b   1.000
_cell.length_c   1.000
_cell.angle_alpha   90.00
_cell.angle_beta   90.00
_cell.angle_gamma   90.00
#
_symmetry.space_group_name_H-M   'P 1'
#
loop_
_entity.id
_entity.type
_entity.pdbx_description
1 polymer ?
#
loop_
_entity_poly.entity_id
_entity_poly.type
_entity_poly.pdbx_seq_one_letter_code
_entity_poly.pdbx_strand_id
1 'polypeptide(L)'
;MIQLHDSTAVDFQIKLLFISRRQWHQAVKRVKNFLLCSNADRSNKMQILVIGKAKRPRAFLNQELPVEYKPTRNAWMTTKIFKEWFHSSFVRQVRKFAKDNNLPPKAVLLVDKV
;
A
#
# COMPACT_ATOMS: atom_id res chain seq x y z
N MET A 1 -5.66 -20.58 9.57
CA MET A 1 -4.46 -21.43 9.56
C MET A 1 -4.14 -21.66 8.09
N ILE A 2 -3.17 -20.93 7.53
CA ILE A 2 -2.75 -21.14 6.14
C ILE A 2 -1.30 -21.59 6.22
N GLN A 3 -1.08 -22.80 5.72
CA GLN A 3 0.19 -23.51 5.72
C GLN A 3 1.20 -22.75 4.85
N LEU A 4 2.42 -22.65 5.38
CA LEU A 4 3.63 -22.28 4.64
C LEU A 4 3.90 -23.40 3.63
N HIS A 5 3.84 -23.09 2.34
CA HIS A 5 4.41 -23.95 1.29
C HIS A 5 5.49 -23.16 0.54
N ASP A 6 6.69 -23.71 0.59
CA ASP A 6 7.96 -23.29 -0.03
C ASP A 6 8.72 -22.09 0.54
N SER A 7 9.79 -22.46 1.25
CA SER A 7 10.74 -21.65 2.04
C SER A 7 11.67 -20.72 1.22
N THR A 8 11.24 -20.20 0.07
CA THR A 8 12.07 -19.28 -0.76
C THR A 8 11.35 -18.03 -1.27
N ALA A 9 10.03 -17.93 -1.11
CA ALA A 9 9.27 -16.74 -1.48
C ALA A 9 8.98 -15.90 -0.23
N VAL A 10 9.22 -14.59 -0.32
CA VAL A 10 8.72 -13.64 0.68
C VAL A 10 7.27 -13.31 0.35
N ASP A 11 6.39 -13.59 1.31
CA ASP A 11 4.94 -13.43 1.18
C ASP A 11 4.51 -12.03 1.61
N PHE A 12 4.06 -11.21 0.66
CA PHE A 12 3.56 -9.88 0.95
C PHE A 12 2.04 -9.88 0.98
N GLN A 13 1.48 -9.39 2.09
CA GLN A 13 0.03 -9.23 2.24
C GLN A 13 -0.36 -7.78 2.00
N ILE A 14 -1.34 -7.58 1.12
CA ILE A 14 -2.01 -6.29 0.95
C ILE A 14 -3.24 -6.24 1.85
N LYS A 15 -3.35 -5.18 2.64
CA LYS A 15 -4.60 -4.81 3.30
C LYS A 15 -5.09 -3.47 2.75
N LEU A 16 -6.24 -3.51 2.08
CA LEU A 16 -7.00 -2.32 1.73
C LEU A 16 -7.88 -1.94 2.93
N LEU A 17 -7.59 -0.80 3.54
CA LEU A 17 -8.42 -0.27 4.62
C LEU A 17 -9.39 0.77 4.06
N PHE A 18 -10.67 0.43 4.12
CA PHE A 18 -11.76 1.36 3.89
C PHE A 18 -12.23 1.92 5.24
N ILE A 19 -12.12 3.24 5.42
CA ILE A 19 -12.59 3.89 6.65
C ILE A 19 -14.05 4.31 6.46
N SER A 20 -14.94 3.75 7.29
CA SER A 20 -16.36 4.09 7.37
C SER A 20 -16.58 5.58 7.69
N ARG A 21 -17.58 6.21 7.04
CA ARG A 21 -17.89 7.65 7.14
C ARG A 21 -18.17 8.16 8.56
N ARG A 22 -18.51 7.28 9.51
CA ARG A 22 -19.02 7.68 10.83
C ARG A 22 -17.95 8.13 11.82
N GLN A 23 -16.70 7.67 11.69
CA GLN A 23 -15.71 7.76 12.78
C GLN A 23 -14.48 8.64 12.45
N TRP A 24 -14.63 9.74 11.70
CA TRP A 24 -13.54 10.71 11.40
C TRP A 24 -14.10 12.13 11.13
N HIS A 25 -15.00 12.61 11.99
CA HIS A 25 -15.58 13.95 11.84
C HIS A 25 -14.58 15.03 12.29
N GLN A 26 -13.82 15.58 11.33
CA GLN A 26 -13.72 17.04 11.04
C GLN A 26 -12.51 17.38 10.12
N ALA A 27 -11.43 16.60 10.08
CA ALA A 27 -10.20 17.00 9.37
C ALA A 27 -9.98 16.39 7.96
N VAL A 28 -10.50 15.19 7.64
CA VAL A 28 -10.12 14.44 6.42
C VAL A 28 -11.32 13.98 5.59
N LYS A 29 -12.20 14.90 5.18
CA LYS A 29 -13.41 14.58 4.36
C LYS A 29 -13.14 13.95 2.98
N ARG A 30 -11.88 13.74 2.57
CA ARG A 30 -11.52 13.47 1.17
C ARG A 30 -10.61 12.26 0.93
N VAL A 31 -9.99 11.67 1.96
CA VAL A 31 -9.21 10.43 1.83
C VAL A 31 -10.10 9.26 2.23
N LYS A 32 -10.11 8.17 1.45
CA LYS A 32 -11.02 7.04 1.72
C LYS A 32 -10.37 5.67 1.67
N ASN A 33 -9.30 5.53 0.90
CA ASN A 33 -8.67 4.24 0.67
C ASN A 33 -7.19 4.34 0.99
N PHE A 34 -6.71 3.36 1.75
CA PHE A 34 -5.32 3.17 2.08
C PHE A 34 -4.91 1.80 1.60
N LEU A 35 -3.74 1.73 0.97
CA LEU A 35 -3.10 0.48 0.59
C LEU A 35 -1.88 0.31 1.50
N LEU A 36 -1.98 -0.68 2.39
CA LEU A 36 -0.91 -1.11 3.26
C LEU A 36 -0.37 -2.43 2.74
N CYS A 37 0.96 -2.54 2.65
CA CYS A 37 1.60 -3.78 2.26
C CYS A 37 2.79 -4.06 3.19
N SER A 38 2.85 -5.28 3.70
CA SER A 38 3.98 -5.74 4.51
C SER A 38 4.28 -7.19 4.19
N ASN A 39 5.52 -7.60 4.46
CA ASN A 39 5.86 -9.02 4.47
C ASN A 39 5.08 -9.74 5.60
N ALA A 40 4.92 -11.06 5.50
CA ALA A 40 4.16 -11.87 6.44
C ALA A 40 4.68 -11.78 7.88
N ASP A 41 6.01 -11.68 8.02
CA ASP A 41 6.73 -11.45 9.28
C ASP A 41 6.65 -9.99 9.78
N ARG A 42 6.08 -9.07 8.97
CA ARG A 42 6.03 -7.62 9.19
C ARG A 42 7.39 -6.92 9.35
N SER A 43 8.50 -7.57 8.99
CA SER A 43 9.85 -6.98 9.05
C SER A 43 10.03 -5.87 8.02
N ASN A 44 9.45 -6.05 6.84
CA ASN A 44 9.42 -5.04 5.79
C ASN A 44 8.03 -4.41 5.69
N LYS A 45 7.93 -3.15 6.11
CA LYS A 45 6.74 -2.31 5.95
C LYS A 45 6.96 -1.41 4.74
N MET A 46 6.16 -1.60 3.69
CA MET A 46 6.24 -0.75 2.51
C MET A 46 5.63 0.63 2.75
N GLN A 47 6.04 1.58 1.91
CA GLN A 47 5.44 2.90 1.86
C GLN A 47 3.91 2.81 1.63
N ILE A 48 3.16 3.54 2.46
CA ILE A 48 1.69 3.56 2.41
C ILE A 48 1.24 4.34 1.17
N LEU A 49 0.33 3.77 0.38
CA LEU A 49 -0.35 4.51 -0.68
C LEU A 49 -1.71 5.00 -0.19
N VAL A 50 -1.92 6.32 -0.30
CA VAL A 50 -3.11 7.03 0.15
C VAL A 50 -3.89 7.55 -1.06
N ILE A 51 -5.17 7.20 -1.13
CA ILE A 51 -6.05 7.63 -2.23
C ILE A 51 -7.15 8.55 -1.70
N GLY A 52 -7.21 9.75 -2.27
CA GLY A 52 -8.18 10.76 -1.90
C GLY A 52 -8.76 11.53 -3.08
N LYS A 53 -9.73 12.41 -2.80
CA LYS A 53 -10.45 13.18 -3.82
C LYS A 53 -9.72 14.44 -4.26
N ALA A 54 -9.05 15.11 -3.32
CA ALA A 54 -8.40 16.38 -3.60
C ALA A 54 -7.08 16.14 -4.32
N LYS A 55 -6.73 16.95 -5.33
CA LYS A 55 -5.38 16.90 -5.92
C LYS A 55 -4.29 17.24 -4.89
N ARG A 56 -4.55 18.22 -4.03
CA ARG A 56 -3.69 18.64 -2.91
C ARG A 56 -4.52 18.75 -1.64
N PRO A 57 -4.63 17.69 -0.84
CA PRO A 57 -5.33 17.73 0.44
C PRO A 57 -4.63 18.69 1.40
N ARG A 58 -5.42 19.54 2.10
CA ARG A 58 -4.89 20.52 3.08
C ARG A 58 -4.09 19.87 4.22
N ALA A 59 -4.43 18.65 4.60
CA ALA A 59 -3.71 17.90 5.64
C ALA A 59 -2.28 17.52 5.25
N PHE A 60 -1.93 17.61 3.96
CA PHE A 60 -0.58 17.34 3.43
C PHE A 60 0.11 18.63 3.00
N LEU A 61 -0.53 19.78 3.21
CA LEU A 61 0.08 21.07 2.90
C LEU A 61 1.18 21.31 3.93
N ASN A 62 2.42 21.48 3.46
CA ASN A 62 3.60 21.71 4.29
C ASN A 62 3.99 20.53 5.20
N GLN A 63 3.58 19.30 4.84
CA GLN A 63 3.94 18.09 5.57
C GLN A 63 4.64 17.12 4.62
N GLU A 64 5.88 16.77 4.94
CA GLU A 64 6.61 15.68 4.29
C GLU A 64 6.26 14.37 4.97
N LEU A 65 5.17 13.74 4.51
CA LEU A 65 4.78 12.42 4.98
C LEU A 65 5.40 11.34 4.08
N PRO A 66 5.92 10.24 4.63
CA PRO A 66 6.48 9.12 3.87
C PRO A 66 5.36 8.27 3.25
N VAL A 67 4.46 8.90 2.50
CA VAL A 67 3.30 8.26 1.89
C VAL A 67 3.16 8.69 0.44
N GLU A 68 2.81 7.74 -0.41
CA GLU A 68 2.50 8.02 -1.80
C GLU A 68 1.05 8.50 -1.86
N TYR A 69 0.78 9.69 -2.42
CA TYR A 69 -0.58 10.22 -2.53
C TYR A 69 -1.06 10.21 -3.98
N LYS A 70 -2.24 9.62 -4.24
CA LYS A 70 -2.86 9.59 -5.57
C LYS A 70 -4.29 10.16 -5.52
N PRO A 71 -4.59 11.24 -6.27
CA PRO A 71 -5.94 11.78 -6.33
C PRO A 71 -6.84 11.02 -7.32
N THR A 72 -8.06 10.65 -6.90
CA THR A 72 -9.13 10.12 -7.77
C THR A 72 -10.48 10.76 -7.47
N ARG A 73 -11.32 10.94 -8.49
CA ARG A 73 -12.64 11.59 -8.36
C ARG A 73 -13.49 11.02 -7.21
N ASN A 74 -13.48 9.70 -7.06
CA ASN A 74 -14.29 9.01 -6.06
C ASN A 74 -13.50 8.68 -4.77
N ALA A 75 -12.18 8.90 -4.76
CA ALA A 75 -11.22 8.41 -3.77
C ALA A 75 -11.18 6.87 -3.69
N TRP A 76 -11.38 6.16 -4.80
CA TRP A 76 -11.28 4.69 -4.87
C TRP A 76 -9.97 4.27 -5.54
N MET A 77 -9.50 3.08 -5.18
CA MET A 77 -8.46 2.39 -5.94
C MET A 77 -8.94 2.19 -7.38
N THR A 78 -8.05 2.43 -8.33
CA THR A 78 -8.31 2.14 -9.75
C THR A 78 -7.23 1.20 -10.25
N THR A 79 -7.53 0.42 -11.29
CA THR A 79 -6.55 -0.49 -11.92
C THR A 79 -5.30 0.26 -12.37
N LYS A 80 -5.46 1.51 -12.86
CA LYS A 80 -4.33 2.36 -13.25
C LYS A 80 -3.41 2.66 -12.07
N ILE A 81 -3.98 3.12 -10.95
CA ILE A 81 -3.20 3.43 -9.74
C ILE A 81 -2.52 2.17 -9.19
N PHE A 82 -3.23 1.04 -9.17
CA PHE A 82 -2.67 -0.21 -8.69
C PHE A 82 -1.49 -0.66 -9.57
N LYS A 83 -1.62 -0.62 -10.90
CA LYS A 83 -0.53 -0.95 -11.83
C LYS A 83 0.67 -0.02 -11.65
N GLU A 84 0.44 1.29 -11.56
CA GLU A 84 1.51 2.26 -11.31
C GLU A 84 2.25 1.92 -10.03
N TRP A 85 1.53 1.81 -8.90
CA TRP A 85 2.10 1.46 -7.60
C TRP A 85 2.84 0.12 -7.61
N PHE A 86 2.30 -0.89 -8.30
CA PHE A 86 2.91 -2.20 -8.39
C PHE A 86 4.31 -2.12 -9.03
N HIS A 87 4.42 -1.43 -10.17
CA HIS A 87 5.70 -1.33 -10.89
C HIS A 87 6.66 -0.31 -10.26
N SER A 88 6.18 0.86 -9.82
CA SER A 88 7.04 1.93 -9.31
C SER A 88 7.52 1.70 -7.88
N SER A 89 6.64 1.13 -7.04
CA SER A 89 6.80 1.13 -5.59
C SER A 89 6.98 -0.29 -5.07
N PHE A 90 6.07 -1.22 -5.39
CA PHE A 90 6.13 -2.59 -4.88
C PHE A 90 7.35 -3.35 -5.42
N VAL A 91 7.48 -3.51 -6.75
CA VAL A 91 8.60 -4.27 -7.36
C VAL A 91 9.95 -3.69 -6.94
N ARG A 92 10.07 -2.36 -6.87
CA ARG A 92 11.30 -1.69 -6.46
C ARG A 92 11.68 -2.00 -5.02
N GLN A 93 10.74 -1.87 -4.08
CA GLN A 93 10.98 -2.13 -2.66
C GLN A 93 11.26 -3.61 -2.39
N VAL A 94 10.51 -4.51 -3.02
CA VAL A 94 10.70 -5.96 -2.89
C VAL A 94 12.06 -6.40 -3.43
N ARG A 95 12.46 -5.91 -4.61
CA ARG A 95 13.77 -6.23 -5.18
C ARG A 95 14.91 -5.69 -4.31
N LYS A 96 14.77 -4.47 -3.80
CA LYS A 96 15.75 -3.88 -2.88
C LYS A 96 15.88 -4.74 -1.63
N PHE A 97 14.76 -5.07 -0.99
CA PHE A 97 14.75 -5.92 0.19
C PHE A 97 15.35 -7.30 -0.06
N ALA A 98 15.00 -7.95 -1.18
CA ALA A 98 15.55 -9.25 -1.54
C ALA A 98 17.07 -9.17 -1.72
N LYS A 99 17.57 -8.12 -2.39
CA LYS A 99 19.00 -7.87 -2.56
C LYS A 99 19.70 -7.65 -1.22
N ASP A 100 19.12 -6.82 -0.35
CA ASP A 100 19.70 -6.46 0.95
C ASP A 100 19.73 -7.67 1.91
N ASN A 101 18.88 -8.67 1.71
CA ASN A 101 18.80 -9.90 2.53
C ASN A 101 19.36 -11.14 1.82
N ASN A 102 20.05 -11.00 0.69
CA ASN A 102 20.57 -12.12 -0.12
C ASN A 102 19.51 -13.18 -0.48
N LEU A 103 18.27 -12.75 -0.70
CA LEU A 103 17.16 -13.61 -1.10
C LEU A 103 17.02 -13.66 -2.64
N PRO A 104 16.50 -14.76 -3.20
CA PRO A 104 16.15 -14.80 -4.62
C PRO A 104 15.12 -13.71 -4.95
N PRO A 105 15.14 -13.13 -6.17
CA PRO A 105 14.22 -12.07 -6.58
C PRO A 105 12.82 -12.64 -6.91
N LYS A 106 12.22 -13.35 -5.96
CA LYS A 106 10.91 -13.98 -6.04
C LYS A 106 10.05 -13.47 -4.88
N ALA A 107 8.81 -13.10 -5.17
CA ALA A 107 7.85 -12.67 -4.16
C ALA A 107 6.44 -12.98 -4.64
N VAL A 108 5.56 -13.28 -3.70
CA VAL A 108 4.14 -13.47 -3.94
C VAL A 108 3.39 -12.28 -3.33
N LEU A 109 2.51 -11.68 -4.13
CA LEU A 109 1.63 -10.61 -3.68
C LEU A 109 0.23 -11.17 -3.45
N LEU A 110 -0.17 -11.26 -2.19
CA LEU A 110 -1.49 -11.70 -1.78
C LEU A 110 -2.43 -10.50 -1.74
N VAL A 111 -3.43 -10.50 -2.63
CA VAL A 111 -4.48 -9.48 -2.69
C VAL A 111 -5.76 -10.08 -2.14
N ASP A 112 -6.22 -9.54 -1.01
CA ASP A 112 -7.49 -9.95 -0.42
C ASP A 112 -8.67 -9.28 -1.12
N LYS A 113 -9.79 -10.00 -1.24
CA LYS A 113 -11.05 -9.44 -1.72
C LYS A 113 -11.78 -8.84 -0.52
N VAL A 114 -11.92 -7.52 -0.52
CA VAL A 114 -12.75 -6.78 0.46
C VAL A 114 -14.21 -6.85 0.08
#